data_AF-A0A952I4H0-F1
#
_entry.id   AF-A0A952I4H0-F1
#
_cell.length_a   1.000
_cell.length_b   1.000
_cell.length_c   1.000
_cell.angle_alpha   90.00
_cell.angle_beta   90.00
_cell.angle_gamma   90.00
#
_symmetry.space_group_name_H-M   'P 1'
#
loop_
_entity.id
_entity.type
_entity.pdbx_description
1 polymer ?
#
loop_
_entity_poly.entity_id
_entity_poly.type
_entity_poly.pdbx_seq_one_letter_code
_entity_poly.pdbx_strand_id
1 'polypeptide(L)'
;LLAKELIKNGISCEILNAKNDEKEAEIIAGAGMLNAVTISTNMAGRGTDIKLGGELGIEKQKIIDLGGLSVIGTNRFESQRIDDQLRGRAGRQGDPGSSQFFVSLEDDLLQKFGINELVPKKVWNQEYLSGVNLTIVNREVNRVQRIIEGKNFEIKKTLRKYGSFIEMQRQVIYQKRNALLDNTFESQLKKNDPQTFEQIGKKVGNKALQLAEKQLSIALLDKYWADYLEEIDQLKQEIHLVAIGGLNPFREFQKSATNIFEEYLAEIEEQIVERIKRADITESGVNLDKEGLKSPTSTWTYLINDNPFGDKLEMILMGNNNIGFAAGAALWWPLLALYFMVKKFVKKKS
;
A
#
# COMPACT_ATOMS: atom_id res chain seq x y z
N LEU A 1 -0.27 2.66 -27.54
CA LEU A 1 0.03 1.91 -28.79
C LEU A 1 -1.27 1.54 -29.50
N LEU A 2 -2.22 0.87 -28.84
CA LEU A 2 -3.53 0.51 -29.41
C LEU A 2 -4.27 1.67 -30.10
N ALA A 3 -4.43 2.82 -29.42
CA ALA A 3 -5.11 3.98 -29.99
C ALA A 3 -4.47 4.47 -31.31
N LYS A 4 -3.14 4.42 -31.41
CA LYS A 4 -2.43 4.83 -32.63
C LYS A 4 -2.75 3.89 -33.79
N GLU A 5 -2.81 2.58 -33.53
CA GLU A 5 -3.11 1.60 -34.57
C GLU A 5 -4.58 1.69 -35.02
N LEU A 6 -5.53 1.96 -34.10
CA LEU A 6 -6.93 2.20 -34.47
C LEU A 6 -7.08 3.42 -35.38
N ILE A 7 -6.46 4.55 -35.01
CA ILE A 7 -6.51 5.78 -35.81
C ILE A 7 -5.89 5.55 -37.19
N LYS A 8 -4.78 4.82 -37.27
CA LYS A 8 -4.14 4.45 -38.55
C LYS A 8 -5.04 3.61 -39.44
N ASN A 9 -5.91 2.78 -38.86
CA ASN A 9 -6.90 1.99 -39.57
C ASN A 9 -8.25 2.73 -39.79
N GLY A 10 -8.31 4.04 -39.52
CA GLY A 10 -9.50 4.86 -39.75
C GLY A 10 -10.57 4.78 -38.68
N ILE A 11 -10.25 4.22 -37.51
CA ILE A 11 -11.19 4.10 -36.37
C ILE A 11 -10.93 5.26 -35.40
N SER A 12 -11.90 6.16 -35.25
CA SER A 12 -11.85 7.23 -34.25
C SER A 12 -12.04 6.64 -32.84
N CYS A 13 -11.19 7.03 -31.89
CA CYS A 13 -11.31 6.56 -30.51
C CYS A 13 -10.94 7.65 -29.50
N GLU A 14 -11.62 7.63 -28.35
CA GLU A 14 -11.31 8.48 -27.20
C GLU A 14 -10.46 7.73 -26.17
N ILE A 15 -9.54 8.41 -25.49
CA ILE A 15 -8.60 7.81 -24.53
C ILE A 15 -8.81 8.39 -23.13
N LEU A 16 -8.94 7.51 -22.14
CA LEU A 16 -9.09 7.87 -20.73
C LEU A 16 -7.90 7.38 -19.92
N ASN A 17 -7.31 8.27 -19.11
CA ASN A 17 -6.04 8.02 -18.42
C ASN A 17 -6.07 8.23 -16.90
N ALA A 18 -7.25 8.36 -16.29
CA ALA A 18 -7.48 8.60 -14.86
C ALA A 18 -6.79 9.88 -14.33
N LYS A 19 -6.78 10.96 -15.12
CA LYS A 19 -6.22 12.27 -14.73
C LYS A 19 -7.26 13.34 -14.44
N ASN A 20 -8.42 13.28 -15.10
CA ASN A 20 -9.47 14.27 -14.92
C ASN A 20 -10.83 13.58 -14.89
N ASP A 21 -11.32 13.32 -13.68
CA ASP A 21 -12.51 12.50 -13.45
C ASP A 21 -13.77 13.10 -14.10
N GLU A 22 -13.92 14.43 -14.11
CA GLU A 22 -15.09 15.11 -14.68
C GLU A 22 -15.16 14.94 -16.20
N LYS A 23 -14.06 15.22 -16.90
CA LYS A 23 -13.98 15.02 -18.36
C LYS A 23 -14.09 13.55 -18.73
N GLU A 24 -13.52 12.66 -17.92
CA GLU A 24 -13.60 11.23 -18.17
C GLU A 24 -15.03 10.70 -18.00
N ALA A 25 -15.78 11.23 -17.03
CA ALA A 25 -17.19 10.88 -16.86
C ALA A 25 -18.03 11.28 -18.09
N GLU A 26 -17.80 12.47 -18.65
CA GLU A 26 -18.48 12.91 -19.87
C GLU A 26 -18.19 11.98 -21.06
N ILE A 27 -16.92 11.63 -21.26
CA ILE A 27 -16.52 10.71 -22.35
C ILE A 27 -17.11 9.31 -22.14
N ILE A 28 -17.10 8.78 -20.91
CA ILE A 28 -17.71 7.47 -20.62
C ILE A 28 -19.22 7.49 -20.82
N ALA A 29 -19.91 8.57 -20.46
CA ALA A 29 -21.35 8.70 -20.71
C ALA A 29 -21.67 8.64 -22.22
N GLY A 30 -20.78 9.18 -23.06
CA GLY A 30 -20.85 9.09 -24.52
C GLY A 30 -20.42 7.74 -25.12
N ALA A 31 -19.76 6.86 -24.35
CA ALA A 31 -19.21 5.60 -24.86
C ALA A 31 -20.26 4.60 -25.34
N GLY A 32 -21.53 4.78 -24.96
CA GLY A 32 -22.65 3.95 -25.40
C GLY A 32 -23.35 4.44 -26.68
N MET A 33 -22.85 5.48 -27.35
CA MET A 33 -23.41 5.99 -28.61
C MET A 33 -23.00 5.13 -29.82
N LEU A 34 -23.74 5.27 -30.93
CA LEU A 34 -23.41 4.54 -32.16
C LEU A 34 -22.01 4.92 -32.67
N ASN A 35 -21.24 3.90 -33.09
CA ASN A 35 -19.86 4.03 -33.57
C ASN A 35 -18.84 4.60 -32.56
N ALA A 36 -19.22 4.72 -31.29
CA ALA A 36 -18.30 5.18 -30.25
C ALA A 36 -17.27 4.09 -29.92
N VAL A 37 -15.99 4.46 -29.89
CA VAL A 37 -14.88 3.60 -29.43
C VAL A 37 -14.14 4.34 -28.33
N THR A 38 -14.16 3.78 -27.12
CA THR A 38 -13.49 4.38 -25.96
C THR A 38 -12.46 3.42 -25.42
N ILE A 39 -11.23 3.89 -25.24
CA ILE A 39 -10.12 3.16 -24.64
C ILE A 39 -9.91 3.69 -23.22
N SER A 40 -10.14 2.84 -22.23
CA SER A 40 -9.95 3.17 -20.82
C SER A 40 -8.82 2.38 -20.19
N THR A 41 -8.05 3.02 -19.31
CA THR A 41 -7.26 2.29 -18.32
C THR A 41 -8.19 1.68 -17.26
N ASN A 42 -7.70 0.73 -16.47
CA ASN A 42 -8.48 0.01 -15.46
C ASN A 42 -9.23 0.94 -14.47
N MET A 43 -8.61 2.07 -14.09
CA MET A 43 -9.20 2.99 -13.10
C MET A 43 -10.12 4.05 -13.71
N ALA A 44 -10.05 4.28 -15.02
CA ALA A 44 -10.71 5.40 -15.67
C ALA A 44 -12.24 5.24 -15.74
N GLY A 45 -12.95 6.34 -15.47
CA GLY A 45 -14.41 6.45 -15.45
C GLY A 45 -15.13 5.32 -14.70
N ARG A 46 -14.60 4.96 -13.53
CA ARG A 46 -15.28 4.12 -12.55
C ARG A 46 -16.38 4.93 -11.89
N GLY A 47 -17.58 4.34 -11.74
CA GLY A 47 -18.74 5.00 -11.13
C GLY A 47 -19.67 5.70 -12.13
N THR A 48 -19.25 5.86 -13.38
CA THR A 48 -20.11 6.38 -14.47
C THR A 48 -20.85 5.24 -15.18
N ASP A 49 -22.13 5.47 -15.48
CA ASP A 49 -22.96 4.52 -16.22
C ASP A 49 -22.81 4.68 -17.73
N ILE A 50 -22.77 3.56 -18.46
CA ILE A 50 -22.72 3.56 -19.92
C ILE A 50 -24.10 3.17 -20.41
N LYS A 51 -24.89 4.18 -20.81
CA LYS A 51 -26.23 3.98 -21.36
C LYS A 51 -26.16 3.86 -22.88
N LEU A 52 -26.86 2.87 -23.43
CA LEU A 52 -26.97 2.72 -24.88
C LEU A 52 -27.68 3.95 -25.47
N GLY A 53 -27.04 4.61 -26.43
CA GLY A 53 -27.49 5.88 -27.02
C GLY A 53 -27.08 7.14 -26.24
N GLY A 54 -26.17 7.02 -25.27
CA GLY A 54 -25.76 8.12 -24.39
C GLY A 54 -26.84 8.53 -23.39
N GLU A 55 -26.71 9.72 -22.78
CA GLU A 55 -27.68 10.19 -21.78
C GLU A 55 -29.09 10.39 -22.35
N LEU A 56 -29.17 10.82 -23.60
CA LEU A 56 -30.42 11.12 -24.30
C LEU A 56 -31.07 9.89 -24.96
N GLY A 57 -30.41 8.72 -24.95
CA GLY A 57 -30.93 7.48 -25.55
C GLY A 57 -31.07 7.53 -27.08
N ILE A 58 -30.22 8.32 -27.75
CA ILE A 58 -30.26 8.51 -29.22
C ILE A 58 -29.95 7.17 -29.91
N GLU A 59 -30.83 6.77 -30.85
CA GLU A 59 -30.70 5.50 -31.59
C GLU A 59 -30.59 4.24 -30.72
N LYS A 60 -31.06 4.26 -29.45
CA LYS A 60 -30.93 3.14 -28.51
C LYS A 60 -31.41 1.80 -29.11
N GLN A 61 -32.57 1.78 -29.78
CA GLN A 61 -33.11 0.56 -30.37
C GLN A 61 -32.18 -0.05 -31.42
N LYS A 62 -31.61 0.79 -32.30
CA LYS A 62 -30.65 0.35 -33.32
C LYS A 62 -29.39 -0.24 -32.69
N ILE A 63 -28.93 0.32 -31.58
CA ILE A 63 -27.77 -0.20 -30.84
C ILE A 63 -28.10 -1.54 -30.18
N ILE A 64 -29.31 -1.70 -29.62
CA ILE A 64 -29.81 -2.97 -29.10
C ILE A 64 -29.84 -4.03 -30.21
N ASP A 65 -30.37 -3.69 -31.38
CA ASP A 65 -30.47 -4.61 -32.53
C ASP A 65 -29.08 -5.04 -33.04
N LEU A 66 -28.06 -4.19 -32.87
CA LEU A 66 -26.66 -4.49 -33.17
C LEU A 66 -25.95 -5.34 -32.08
N GLY A 67 -26.63 -5.67 -30.97
CA GLY A 67 -26.09 -6.47 -29.88
C GLY A 67 -25.56 -5.66 -28.69
N GLY A 68 -25.78 -4.35 -28.66
CA GLY A 68 -25.46 -3.47 -27.54
C GLY A 68 -23.97 -3.12 -27.41
N LEU A 69 -23.53 -2.89 -26.17
CA LEU A 69 -22.14 -2.52 -25.89
C LEU A 69 -21.22 -3.74 -25.96
N SER A 70 -20.13 -3.64 -26.71
CA SER A 70 -19.08 -4.66 -26.78
C SER A 70 -17.87 -4.23 -25.96
N VAL A 71 -17.56 -5.01 -24.92
CA VAL A 71 -16.41 -4.77 -24.03
C VAL A 71 -15.24 -5.66 -24.44
N ILE A 72 -14.06 -5.05 -24.64
CA ILE A 72 -12.84 -5.78 -25.01
C ILE A 72 -11.79 -5.60 -23.91
N GLY A 73 -11.37 -6.71 -23.30
CA GLY A 73 -10.19 -6.77 -22.45
C GLY A 73 -8.97 -7.13 -23.28
N THR A 74 -7.89 -6.36 -23.17
CA THR A 74 -6.63 -6.58 -23.92
C THR A 74 -5.65 -7.51 -23.23
N ASN A 75 -5.92 -7.85 -21.96
CA ASN A 75 -5.11 -8.71 -21.12
C ASN A 75 -5.97 -9.19 -19.93
N ARG A 76 -5.46 -10.15 -19.17
CA ARG A 76 -6.02 -10.49 -17.84
C ARG A 76 -5.47 -9.56 -16.76
N PHE A 77 -6.32 -9.21 -15.80
CA PHE A 77 -5.88 -8.52 -14.60
C PHE A 77 -5.47 -9.50 -13.50
N GLU A 78 -4.77 -8.99 -12.48
CA GLU A 78 -4.31 -9.75 -11.31
C GLU A 78 -5.41 -10.45 -10.53
N SER A 79 -6.66 -10.02 -10.69
CA SER A 79 -7.80 -10.65 -10.04
C SER A 79 -8.98 -10.74 -10.98
N GLN A 80 -9.73 -11.83 -10.86
CA GLN A 80 -10.94 -12.07 -11.63
C GLN A 80 -11.98 -10.97 -11.38
N ARG A 81 -12.02 -10.42 -10.17
CA ARG A 81 -12.92 -9.32 -9.81
C ARG A 81 -12.78 -8.10 -10.73
N ILE A 82 -11.55 -7.78 -11.16
CA ILE A 82 -11.31 -6.64 -12.05
C ILE A 82 -11.77 -6.97 -13.47
N ASP A 83 -11.51 -8.20 -13.94
CA ASP A 83 -12.04 -8.67 -15.21
C ASP A 83 -13.58 -8.59 -15.24
N ASP A 84 -14.25 -9.04 -14.17
CA ASP A 84 -15.71 -9.03 -14.05
C ASP A 84 -16.28 -7.61 -13.96
N GLN A 85 -15.55 -6.67 -13.35
CA GLN A 85 -15.92 -5.25 -13.37
C GLN A 85 -15.90 -4.67 -14.79
N LEU A 86 -14.91 -5.05 -15.60
CA LEU A 86 -14.86 -4.65 -17.00
C LEU A 86 -16.03 -5.27 -17.77
N ARG A 87 -16.27 -6.59 -17.62
CA ARG A 87 -17.42 -7.28 -18.25
C ARG A 87 -18.75 -6.62 -17.90
N GLY A 88 -18.96 -6.28 -16.63
CA GLY A 88 -20.17 -5.65 -16.12
C GLY A 88 -20.40 -4.20 -16.57
N ARG A 89 -19.53 -3.64 -17.43
CA ARG A 89 -19.83 -2.40 -18.15
C ARG A 89 -20.83 -2.61 -19.29
N ALA A 90 -20.88 -3.81 -19.86
CA ALA A 90 -21.92 -4.22 -20.82
C ALA A 90 -23.08 -4.95 -20.11
N GLY A 91 -24.22 -5.07 -20.79
CA GLY A 91 -25.33 -5.90 -20.30
C GLY A 91 -26.12 -5.31 -19.12
N ARG A 92 -26.08 -3.99 -18.92
CA ARG A 92 -26.74 -3.33 -17.78
C ARG A 92 -28.26 -3.29 -17.96
N GLN A 93 -29.00 -3.50 -16.87
CA GLN A 93 -30.47 -3.46 -16.86
C GLN A 93 -31.14 -4.41 -17.87
N GLY A 94 -30.46 -5.50 -18.26
CA GLY A 94 -30.96 -6.45 -19.24
C GLY A 94 -30.81 -5.99 -20.69
N ASP A 95 -30.16 -4.85 -20.96
CA ASP A 95 -29.73 -4.48 -22.31
C ASP A 95 -28.78 -5.57 -22.86
N PRO A 96 -28.76 -5.83 -24.18
CA PRO A 96 -27.79 -6.75 -24.77
C PRO A 96 -26.37 -6.19 -24.64
N GLY A 97 -25.39 -7.08 -24.66
CA GLY A 97 -23.99 -6.70 -24.64
C GLY A 97 -23.09 -7.93 -24.76
N SER A 98 -21.85 -7.70 -25.16
CA SER A 98 -20.84 -8.74 -25.29
C SER A 98 -19.58 -8.36 -24.54
N SER A 99 -18.81 -9.37 -24.12
CA SER A 99 -17.48 -9.13 -23.57
C SER A 99 -16.52 -10.20 -24.05
N GLN A 100 -15.33 -9.79 -24.46
CA GLN A 100 -14.28 -10.70 -24.92
C GLN A 100 -12.92 -10.24 -24.40
N PHE A 101 -12.11 -11.20 -23.97
CA PHE A 101 -10.74 -10.95 -23.53
C PHE A 101 -9.78 -11.55 -24.54
N PHE A 102 -8.88 -10.71 -25.06
CA PHE A 102 -7.71 -11.13 -25.81
C PHE A 102 -6.55 -11.21 -24.82
N VAL A 103 -5.84 -12.33 -24.85
CA VAL A 103 -4.78 -12.64 -23.90
C VAL A 103 -3.62 -13.22 -24.70
N SER A 104 -2.43 -12.68 -24.52
CA SER A 104 -1.21 -13.26 -25.09
C SER A 104 -0.52 -14.12 -24.03
N LEU A 105 0.05 -15.26 -24.45
CA LEU A 105 0.96 -16.02 -23.59
C LEU A 105 2.21 -15.20 -23.24
N GLU A 106 2.51 -14.15 -24.00
CA GLU A 106 3.61 -13.20 -23.78
C GLU A 106 3.26 -12.08 -22.80
N ASP A 107 2.03 -12.00 -22.29
CA ASP A 107 1.64 -10.97 -21.32
C ASP A 107 2.55 -11.03 -20.07
N ASP A 108 3.12 -9.88 -19.69
CA ASP A 108 4.09 -9.76 -18.58
C ASP A 108 3.60 -10.43 -17.29
N LEU A 109 2.31 -10.25 -16.97
CA LEU A 109 1.69 -10.83 -15.78
C LEU A 109 1.70 -12.36 -15.83
N LEU A 110 1.46 -12.97 -16.98
CA LEU A 110 1.47 -14.42 -17.12
C LEU A 110 2.90 -14.96 -17.10
N GLN A 111 3.83 -14.27 -17.75
CA GLN A 111 5.26 -14.61 -17.75
C GLN A 111 5.85 -14.55 -16.33
N LYS A 112 5.58 -13.48 -15.56
CA LYS A 112 6.06 -13.32 -14.18
C LYS A 112 5.62 -14.49 -13.28
N PHE A 113 4.48 -15.10 -13.56
CA PHE A 113 3.91 -16.18 -12.75
C PHE A 113 4.04 -17.58 -13.40
N GLY A 114 4.96 -17.73 -14.36
CA GLY A 114 5.42 -19.05 -14.82
C GLY A 114 4.50 -19.75 -15.82
N ILE A 115 3.73 -19.00 -16.63
CA ILE A 115 2.87 -19.60 -17.67
C ILE A 115 3.67 -20.47 -18.67
N ASN A 116 4.94 -20.13 -18.89
CA ASN A 116 5.91 -20.85 -19.72
C ASN A 116 6.19 -22.28 -19.25
N GLU A 117 6.13 -22.53 -17.95
CA GLU A 117 6.31 -23.86 -17.34
C GLU A 117 5.02 -24.68 -17.38
N LEU A 118 3.86 -24.01 -17.37
CA LEU A 118 2.54 -24.62 -17.30
C LEU A 118 1.99 -25.02 -18.68
N VAL A 119 2.28 -24.23 -19.72
CA VAL A 119 1.75 -24.43 -21.08
C VAL A 119 2.74 -25.24 -21.93
N PRO A 120 2.30 -26.33 -22.61
CA PRO A 120 3.19 -27.13 -23.46
C PRO A 120 3.86 -26.31 -24.56
N LYS A 121 5.17 -26.50 -24.76
CA LYS A 121 5.98 -25.79 -25.78
C LYS A 121 5.40 -25.84 -27.21
N LYS A 122 4.67 -26.91 -27.56
CA LYS A 122 4.01 -27.07 -28.87
C LYS A 122 2.94 -26.01 -29.16
N VAL A 123 2.39 -25.38 -28.13
CA VAL A 123 1.33 -24.37 -28.25
C VAL A 123 1.90 -22.99 -28.59
N TRP A 124 3.15 -22.71 -28.23
CA TRP A 124 3.77 -21.39 -28.35
C TRP A 124 4.04 -20.94 -29.80
N ASN A 125 4.13 -21.88 -30.74
CA ASN A 125 4.40 -21.58 -32.15
C ASN A 125 3.11 -21.30 -32.96
N GLN A 126 1.96 -21.15 -32.30
CA GLN A 126 0.67 -20.94 -32.95
C GLN A 126 0.24 -19.48 -32.83
N GLU A 127 -0.12 -18.86 -33.96
CA GLU A 127 -0.61 -17.48 -33.99
C GLU A 127 -2.03 -17.36 -33.38
N TYR A 128 -2.89 -18.34 -33.66
CA TYR A 128 -4.25 -18.41 -33.12
C TYR A 128 -4.53 -19.79 -32.51
N LEU A 129 -5.07 -19.79 -31.29
CA LEU A 129 -5.41 -21.01 -30.57
C LEU A 129 -6.88 -21.38 -30.81
N SER A 130 -7.13 -22.66 -31.09
CA SER A 130 -8.47 -23.20 -31.24
C SER A 130 -8.58 -24.61 -30.64
N GLY A 131 -9.82 -25.07 -30.46
CA GLY A 131 -10.13 -26.42 -29.98
C GLY A 131 -9.49 -26.76 -28.63
N VAL A 132 -8.81 -27.91 -28.57
CA VAL A 132 -8.22 -28.44 -27.33
C VAL A 132 -7.11 -27.54 -26.78
N ASN A 133 -6.30 -26.93 -27.65
CA ASN A 133 -5.20 -26.06 -27.22
C ASN A 133 -5.73 -24.82 -26.50
N LEU A 134 -6.82 -24.22 -27.01
CA LEU A 134 -7.47 -23.08 -26.36
C LEU A 134 -8.03 -23.47 -24.99
N THR A 135 -8.64 -24.64 -24.85
CA THR A 135 -9.16 -25.12 -23.56
C THR A 135 -8.05 -25.34 -22.53
N ILE A 136 -6.91 -25.90 -22.95
CA ILE A 136 -5.73 -26.08 -22.09
C ILE A 136 -5.18 -24.72 -21.64
N VAL A 137 -4.97 -23.79 -22.58
CA VAL A 137 -4.43 -22.46 -22.26
C VAL A 137 -5.37 -21.69 -21.33
N ASN A 138 -6.68 -21.70 -21.59
CA ASN A 138 -7.66 -21.06 -20.72
C ASN A 138 -7.61 -21.61 -19.28
N ARG A 139 -7.43 -22.92 -19.12
CA ARG A 139 -7.29 -23.54 -17.80
C ARG A 139 -6.04 -23.04 -17.08
N GLU A 140 -4.89 -23.00 -17.77
CA GLU A 140 -3.63 -22.57 -17.15
C GLU A 140 -3.61 -21.05 -16.89
N VAL A 141 -4.20 -20.23 -17.75
CA VAL A 141 -4.40 -18.79 -17.49
C VAL A 141 -5.23 -18.57 -16.23
N ASN A 142 -6.36 -19.27 -16.08
CA ASN A 142 -7.19 -19.20 -14.86
C ASN A 142 -6.46 -19.76 -13.63
N ARG A 143 -5.54 -20.71 -13.81
CA ARG A 143 -4.69 -21.22 -12.71
C ARG A 143 -3.69 -20.15 -12.28
N VAL A 144 -3.01 -19.49 -13.21
CA VAL A 144 -2.08 -18.39 -12.92
C VAL A 144 -2.80 -17.26 -12.19
N GLN A 145 -3.99 -16.86 -12.66
CA GLN A 145 -4.78 -15.83 -11.98
C GLN A 145 -5.09 -16.20 -10.52
N ARG A 146 -5.48 -17.45 -10.23
CA ARG A 146 -5.69 -17.92 -8.86
C ARG A 146 -4.42 -17.92 -8.01
N ILE A 147 -3.25 -18.21 -8.60
CA ILE A 147 -1.96 -18.13 -7.91
C ILE A 147 -1.67 -16.68 -7.53
N ILE A 148 -1.87 -15.74 -8.46
CA ILE A 148 -1.69 -14.30 -8.23
C ILE A 148 -2.60 -13.83 -7.09
N GLU A 149 -3.89 -14.18 -7.13
CA GLU A 149 -4.85 -13.82 -6.08
C GLU A 149 -4.45 -14.39 -4.72
N GLY A 150 -3.97 -15.64 -4.67
CA GLY A 150 -3.46 -16.27 -3.45
C GLY A 150 -2.25 -15.54 -2.88
N LYS A 151 -1.28 -15.17 -3.72
CA LYS A 151 -0.12 -14.36 -3.28
C LYS A 151 -0.57 -12.99 -2.77
N ASN A 152 -1.42 -12.30 -3.53
CA ASN A 152 -1.95 -10.99 -3.14
C ASN A 152 -2.74 -11.06 -1.83
N PHE A 153 -3.47 -12.14 -1.57
CA PHE A 153 -4.15 -12.37 -0.30
C PHE A 153 -3.17 -12.50 0.86
N GLU A 154 -2.10 -13.30 0.72
CA GLU A 154 -1.10 -13.45 1.79
C GLU A 154 -0.29 -12.17 2.02
N ILE A 155 0.03 -11.40 0.95
CA ILE A 155 0.63 -10.05 1.06
C ILE A 155 -0.29 -9.16 1.90
N LYS A 156 -1.57 -9.06 1.55
CA LYS A 156 -2.56 -8.23 2.27
C LYS A 156 -2.72 -8.66 3.73
N LYS A 157 -2.77 -9.96 4.00
CA LYS A 157 -2.83 -10.51 5.36
C LYS A 157 -1.60 -10.13 6.16
N THR A 158 -0.43 -10.19 5.55
CA THR A 158 0.84 -9.77 6.18
C THR A 158 0.82 -8.27 6.48
N LEU A 159 0.57 -7.42 5.47
CA LEU A 159 0.45 -5.96 5.65
C LEU A 159 -0.55 -5.60 6.75
N ARG A 160 -1.71 -6.27 6.80
CA ARG A 160 -2.72 -6.04 7.84
C ARG A 160 -2.20 -6.37 9.24
N LYS A 161 -1.40 -7.42 9.42
CA LYS A 161 -0.80 -7.75 10.73
C LYS A 161 0.09 -6.62 11.23
N TYR A 162 1.04 -6.18 10.39
CA TYR A 162 1.92 -5.04 10.73
C TYR A 162 1.11 -3.76 10.98
N GLY A 163 0.18 -3.43 10.09
CA GLY A 163 -0.68 -2.24 10.22
C GLY A 163 -1.54 -2.27 11.48
N SER A 164 -2.11 -3.42 11.85
CA SER A 164 -2.96 -3.54 13.05
C SER A 164 -2.17 -3.33 14.34
N PHE A 165 -0.89 -3.70 14.36
CA PHE A 165 -0.02 -3.48 15.51
C PHE A 165 0.30 -1.99 15.68
N ILE A 166 0.69 -1.31 14.60
CA ILE A 166 0.93 0.14 14.63
C ILE A 166 -0.35 0.93 14.94
N GLU A 167 -1.50 0.48 14.43
CA GLU A 167 -2.80 1.07 14.76
C GLU A 167 -3.09 0.99 16.27
N MET A 168 -2.77 -0.12 16.94
CA MET A 168 -2.94 -0.25 18.39
C MET A 168 -2.14 0.83 19.14
N GLN A 169 -0.88 1.05 18.76
CA GLN A 169 -0.04 2.08 19.37
C GLN A 169 -0.53 3.49 19.02
N ARG A 170 -1.01 3.71 17.79
CA ARG A 170 -1.64 4.97 17.38
C ARG A 170 -2.83 5.30 18.27
N GLN A 171 -3.67 4.32 18.61
CA GLN A 171 -4.80 4.51 19.51
C GLN A 171 -4.36 4.97 20.91
N VAL A 172 -3.26 4.43 21.45
CA VAL A 172 -2.69 4.88 22.74
C VAL A 172 -2.26 6.35 22.67
N ILE A 173 -1.56 6.76 21.61
CA ILE A 173 -1.16 8.15 21.40
C ILE A 173 -2.38 9.07 21.25
N TYR A 174 -3.38 8.65 20.48
CA TYR A 174 -4.61 9.41 20.30
C TYR A 174 -5.41 9.56 21.60
N GLN A 175 -5.43 8.55 22.46
CA GLN A 175 -6.06 8.64 23.78
C GLN A 175 -5.35 9.70 24.65
N LYS A 176 -4.01 9.68 24.72
CA LYS A 176 -3.23 10.71 25.44
C LYS A 176 -3.47 12.10 24.85
N ARG A 177 -3.47 12.22 23.51
CA ARG A 177 -3.70 13.49 22.80
C ARG A 177 -5.10 14.04 23.03
N ASN A 178 -6.13 13.20 23.00
CA ASN A 178 -7.52 13.62 23.25
C ASN A 178 -7.71 14.05 24.70
N ALA A 179 -7.11 13.35 25.68
CA ALA A 179 -7.15 13.77 27.07
C ALA A 179 -6.53 15.17 27.29
N LEU A 180 -5.47 15.49 26.55
CA LEU A 180 -4.88 16.84 26.54
C LEU A 180 -5.83 17.88 25.92
N LEU A 181 -6.45 17.56 24.78
CA LEU A 181 -7.39 18.45 24.10
C LEU A 181 -8.62 18.76 24.97
N ASP A 182 -9.17 17.75 25.63
CA ASP A 182 -10.35 17.82 26.50
C ASP A 182 -10.05 18.39 27.90
N ASN A 183 -8.77 18.65 28.21
CA ASN A 183 -8.29 19.11 29.52
C ASN A 183 -8.59 18.13 30.67
N THR A 184 -8.63 16.83 30.38
CA THR A 184 -8.83 15.75 31.35
C THR A 184 -7.51 15.07 31.75
N PHE A 185 -6.37 15.59 31.27
CA PHE A 185 -5.05 15.03 31.54
C PHE A 185 -4.56 15.35 32.96
N GLU A 186 -3.77 14.42 33.50
CA GLU A 186 -2.99 14.65 34.72
C GLU A 186 -1.67 15.33 34.38
N SER A 187 -1.30 16.35 35.17
CA SER A 187 -0.03 17.05 35.03
C SER A 187 1.14 16.09 35.32
N GLN A 188 1.99 15.89 34.32
CA GLN A 188 3.22 15.11 34.42
C GLN A 188 4.20 15.80 35.36
N LEU A 189 4.29 17.14 35.33
CA LEU A 189 5.13 17.86 36.28
C LEU A 189 4.65 17.65 37.71
N LYS A 190 3.34 17.74 37.97
CA LYS A 190 2.79 17.52 39.31
C LYS A 190 3.04 16.08 39.80
N LYS A 191 2.96 15.10 38.91
CA LYS A 191 3.20 13.68 39.21
C LYS A 191 4.67 13.40 39.54
N ASN A 192 5.59 13.94 38.74
CA ASN A 192 7.02 13.63 38.83
C ASN A 192 7.79 14.55 39.79
N ASP A 193 7.38 15.82 39.91
CA ASP A 193 8.03 16.82 40.76
C ASP A 193 6.99 17.81 41.36
N PRO A 194 6.26 17.39 42.42
CA PRO A 194 5.22 18.21 43.04
C PRO A 194 5.74 19.54 43.60
N GLN A 195 6.98 19.57 44.09
CA GLN A 195 7.59 20.76 44.69
C GLN A 195 7.82 21.84 43.64
N THR A 196 8.42 21.45 42.51
CA THR A 196 8.64 22.38 41.40
C THR A 196 7.32 22.85 40.79
N PHE A 197 6.32 21.97 40.69
CA PHE A 197 4.97 22.34 40.25
C PHE A 197 4.38 23.47 41.11
N GLU A 198 4.44 23.36 42.44
CA GLU A 198 3.94 24.41 43.33
C GLU A 198 4.73 25.71 43.23
N GLN A 199 6.06 25.64 43.09
CA GLN A 199 6.92 26.81 42.97
C GLN A 199 6.63 27.59 41.69
N ILE A 200 6.53 26.91 40.55
CA ILE A 200 6.21 27.53 39.26
C ILE A 200 4.75 28.01 39.28
N GLY A 201 3.82 27.21 39.78
CA GLY A 201 2.40 27.56 39.88
C GLY A 201 2.15 28.84 40.69
N LYS A 202 2.93 29.11 41.74
CA LYS A 202 2.86 30.37 42.50
C LYS A 202 3.38 31.58 41.72
N LYS A 203 4.34 31.39 40.81
CA LYS A 203 4.94 32.49 40.03
C LYS A 203 4.09 32.89 38.82
N VAL A 204 3.60 31.91 38.06
CA VAL A 204 2.89 32.14 36.78
C VAL A 204 1.40 31.83 36.83
N GLY A 205 0.91 31.20 37.91
CA GLY A 205 -0.48 30.78 38.06
C GLY A 205 -0.76 29.39 37.48
N ASN A 206 -1.59 28.62 38.17
CA ASN A 206 -1.88 27.22 37.81
C ASN A 206 -2.52 27.07 36.42
N LYS A 207 -3.33 28.04 35.98
CA LYS A 207 -3.97 28.00 34.64
C LYS A 207 -2.94 28.15 33.52
N ALA A 208 -2.00 29.08 33.68
CA ALA A 208 -0.93 29.29 32.70
C ALA A 208 0.02 28.09 32.64
N LEU A 209 0.34 27.50 33.80
CA LEU A 209 1.16 26.29 33.89
C LEU A 209 0.48 25.08 33.22
N GLN A 210 -0.82 24.87 33.44
CA GLN A 210 -1.58 23.80 32.76
C GLN A 210 -1.66 24.02 31.25
N LEU A 211 -1.84 25.26 30.81
CA LEU A 211 -1.85 25.60 29.38
C LEU A 211 -0.49 25.35 28.72
N ALA A 212 0.59 25.77 29.39
CA ALA A 212 1.96 25.51 28.98
C ALA A 212 2.25 24.02 28.83
N GLU A 213 1.91 23.24 29.85
CA GLU A 213 2.08 21.79 29.85
C GLU A 213 1.27 21.12 28.74
N LYS A 214 0.02 21.55 28.52
CA LYS A 214 -0.80 21.05 27.40
C LYS A 214 -0.15 21.32 26.05
N GLN A 215 0.28 22.56 25.79
CA GLN A 215 0.90 22.96 24.52
C GLN A 215 2.18 22.16 24.25
N LEU A 216 3.05 22.05 25.26
CA LEU A 216 4.28 21.26 25.16
C LEU A 216 4.00 19.78 24.94
N SER A 217 3.06 19.20 25.69
CA SER A 217 2.72 17.79 25.59
C SER A 217 2.18 17.41 24.21
N ILE A 218 1.30 18.24 23.63
CA ILE A 218 0.77 18.01 22.28
C ILE A 218 1.90 18.12 21.25
N ALA A 219 2.74 19.15 21.34
CA ALA A 219 3.83 19.35 20.39
C ALA A 219 4.88 18.23 20.45
N LEU A 220 5.19 17.73 21.65
CA LEU A 220 6.10 16.59 21.84
C LEU A 220 5.46 15.29 21.34
N LEU A 221 4.20 15.01 21.69
CA LEU A 221 3.49 13.83 21.18
C LEU A 221 3.47 13.80 19.65
N ASP A 222 3.14 14.91 19.00
CA ASP A 222 3.06 15.00 17.54
C ASP A 222 4.46 14.80 16.91
N LYS A 223 5.52 15.38 17.50
CA LYS A 223 6.91 15.19 17.04
C LYS A 223 7.37 13.74 17.19
N TYR A 224 7.32 13.21 18.41
CA TYR A 224 7.83 11.87 18.71
C TYR A 224 7.01 10.79 18.00
N TRP A 225 5.72 11.00 17.75
CA TRP A 225 4.94 10.09 16.91
C TRP A 225 5.40 10.11 15.45
N ALA A 226 5.77 11.26 14.90
CA ALA A 226 6.33 11.34 13.55
C ALA A 226 7.69 10.63 13.45
N ASP A 227 8.59 10.90 14.39
CA ASP A 227 9.91 10.27 14.49
C ASP A 227 9.76 8.73 14.66
N TYR A 228 8.82 8.29 15.51
CA TYR A 228 8.47 6.87 15.68
C TYR A 228 8.02 6.21 14.37
N LEU A 229 7.15 6.86 13.59
CA LEU A 229 6.66 6.32 12.33
C LEU A 229 7.77 6.16 11.29
N GLU A 230 8.75 7.08 11.27
CA GLU A 230 9.93 6.97 10.42
C GLU A 230 10.78 5.76 10.82
N GLU A 231 11.05 5.58 12.11
CA GLU A 231 11.83 4.45 12.62
C GLU A 231 11.14 3.10 12.37
N ILE A 232 9.80 3.06 12.50
CA ILE A 232 9.00 1.88 12.15
C ILE A 232 9.05 1.56 10.66
N ASP A 233 9.11 2.56 9.79
CA ASP A 233 9.24 2.31 8.36
C ASP A 233 10.60 1.66 8.04
N GLN A 234 11.68 2.20 8.60
CA GLN A 234 13.02 1.62 8.50
C GLN A 234 13.04 0.18 9.03
N LEU A 235 12.46 -0.05 10.21
CA LEU A 235 12.37 -1.38 10.82
C LEU A 235 11.63 -2.37 9.90
N LYS A 236 10.53 -1.98 9.26
CA LYS A 236 9.80 -2.85 8.31
C LYS A 236 10.66 -3.26 7.11
N GLN A 237 11.51 -2.37 6.61
CA GLN A 237 12.36 -2.65 5.46
C GLN A 237 13.47 -3.67 5.80
N GLU A 238 13.96 -3.67 7.05
CA GLU A 238 15.09 -4.48 7.50
C GLU A 238 14.70 -5.81 8.16
N ILE A 239 13.55 -5.86 8.85
CA ILE A 239 13.19 -6.97 9.75
C ILE A 239 13.13 -8.34 9.05
N HIS A 240 12.96 -8.36 7.74
CA HIS A 240 12.93 -9.58 6.95
C HIS A 240 14.25 -10.37 6.96
N LEU A 241 15.39 -9.71 7.22
CA LEU A 241 16.69 -10.38 7.28
C LEU A 241 16.79 -11.38 8.42
N VAL A 242 15.98 -11.23 9.49
CA VAL A 242 15.96 -12.18 10.61
C VAL A 242 15.46 -13.56 10.21
N ALA A 243 14.73 -13.66 9.09
CA ALA A 243 14.30 -14.94 8.53
C ALA A 243 15.49 -15.82 8.11
N ILE A 244 16.64 -15.23 7.76
CA ILE A 244 17.88 -15.97 7.45
C ILE A 244 18.36 -16.76 8.68
N GLY A 245 18.13 -16.24 9.88
CA GLY A 245 18.43 -16.91 11.15
C GLY A 245 17.33 -17.87 11.63
N GLY A 246 16.29 -18.12 10.82
CA GLY A 246 15.16 -18.97 11.22
C GLY A 246 14.19 -18.32 12.21
N LEU A 247 14.32 -17.01 12.47
CA LEU A 247 13.41 -16.26 13.34
C LEU A 247 12.16 -15.83 12.57
N ASN A 248 11.07 -15.58 13.31
CA ASN A 248 9.83 -15.09 12.73
C ASN A 248 9.88 -13.55 12.60
N PRO A 249 9.84 -12.97 11.38
CA PRO A 249 9.99 -11.52 11.21
C PRO A 249 8.91 -10.70 11.92
N PHE A 250 7.67 -11.17 11.93
CA PHE A 250 6.58 -10.44 12.57
C PHE A 250 6.74 -10.41 14.10
N ARG A 251 7.22 -11.51 14.70
CA ARG A 251 7.47 -11.53 16.15
C ARG A 251 8.62 -10.59 16.54
N GLU A 252 9.71 -10.60 15.78
CA GLU A 252 10.83 -9.69 16.02
C GLU A 252 10.41 -8.23 15.78
N PHE A 253 9.60 -7.96 14.76
CA PHE A 253 9.00 -6.64 14.55
C PHE A 253 8.22 -6.17 15.77
N GLN A 254 7.30 -6.99 16.29
CA GLN A 254 6.50 -6.63 17.46
C GLN A 254 7.36 -6.31 18.67
N LYS A 255 8.41 -7.10 18.90
CA LYS A 255 9.34 -6.87 20.00
C LYS A 255 10.07 -5.53 19.84
N SER A 256 10.73 -5.31 18.70
CA SER A 256 11.49 -4.07 18.46
C SER A 256 10.58 -2.84 18.47
N ALA A 257 9.44 -2.89 17.79
CA ALA A 257 8.47 -1.81 17.75
C ALA A 257 7.85 -1.51 19.13
N THR A 258 7.72 -2.50 20.02
CA THR A 258 7.28 -2.27 21.41
C THR A 258 8.35 -1.51 22.18
N ASN A 259 9.61 -1.96 22.10
CA ASN A 259 10.72 -1.31 22.79
C ASN A 259 10.86 0.15 22.37
N ILE A 260 10.90 0.41 21.04
CA ILE A 260 10.97 1.77 20.50
C ILE A 260 9.79 2.59 21.02
N PHE A 261 8.56 2.06 20.95
CA PHE A 261 7.38 2.80 21.41
C PHE A 261 7.44 3.14 22.92
N GLU A 262 7.88 2.21 23.76
CA GLU A 262 8.04 2.43 25.20
C GLU A 262 9.13 3.47 25.51
N GLU A 263 10.26 3.41 24.81
CA GLU A 263 11.34 4.41 24.90
C GLU A 263 10.84 5.81 24.55
N TYR A 264 10.09 5.94 23.45
CA TYR A 264 9.51 7.22 23.03
C TYR A 264 8.48 7.75 24.04
N LEU A 265 7.65 6.89 24.64
CA LEU A 265 6.71 7.33 25.68
C LEU A 265 7.43 7.84 26.93
N ALA A 266 8.50 7.18 27.36
CA ALA A 266 9.31 7.62 28.48
C ALA A 266 9.99 8.96 28.18
N GLU A 267 10.59 9.08 26.99
CA GLU A 267 11.26 10.30 26.56
C GLU A 267 10.29 11.49 26.49
N ILE A 268 9.06 11.31 26.01
CA ILE A 268 8.04 12.37 26.01
C ILE A 268 7.76 12.85 27.44
N GLU A 269 7.57 11.95 28.39
CA GLU A 269 7.28 12.30 29.79
C GLU A 269 8.45 13.06 30.44
N GLU A 270 9.69 12.65 30.16
CA GLU A 270 10.90 13.34 30.63
C GLU A 270 11.05 14.74 30.01
N GLN A 271 10.92 14.83 28.68
CA GLN A 271 11.03 16.09 27.94
C GLN A 271 9.97 17.12 28.35
N ILE A 272 8.74 16.68 28.67
CA ILE A 272 7.71 17.58 29.19
C ILE A 272 8.19 18.24 30.49
N VAL A 273 8.69 17.43 31.44
CA VAL A 273 9.14 17.92 32.74
C VAL A 273 10.34 18.86 32.60
N GLU A 274 11.35 18.46 31.80
CA GLU A 274 12.55 19.26 31.59
C GLU A 274 12.23 20.60 30.93
N ARG A 275 11.38 20.59 29.90
CA ARG A 275 11.00 21.80 29.16
C ARG A 275 10.17 22.75 30.00
N ILE A 276 9.23 22.26 30.80
CA ILE A 276 8.45 23.13 31.70
C ILE A 276 9.38 23.83 32.72
N LYS A 277 10.43 23.15 33.20
CA LYS A 277 11.37 23.72 34.18
C LYS A 277 12.19 24.89 33.63
N ARG A 278 12.51 24.87 32.33
CA ARG A 278 13.36 25.88 31.67
C ARG A 278 12.57 26.91 30.84
N ALA A 279 11.35 26.57 30.43
CA ALA A 279 10.55 27.42 29.54
C ALA A 279 10.11 28.70 30.23
N ASP A 280 10.09 29.79 29.46
CA ASP A 280 9.51 31.05 29.86
C ASP A 280 7.98 30.98 29.69
N ILE A 281 7.27 30.81 30.81
CA ILE A 281 5.81 30.63 30.84
C ILE A 281 5.14 31.98 31.04
N THR A 282 4.25 32.33 30.10
CA THR A 282 3.41 33.53 30.16
C THR A 282 1.95 33.15 30.43
N GLU A 283 1.07 34.12 30.66
CA GLU A 283 -0.37 33.87 30.77
C GLU A 283 -0.96 33.16 29.52
N SER A 284 -0.35 33.36 28.35
CA SER A 284 -0.71 32.71 27.09
C SER A 284 -0.12 31.30 26.90
N GLY A 285 0.63 30.80 27.88
CA GLY A 285 1.32 29.52 27.83
C GLY A 285 2.80 29.65 27.45
N VAL A 286 3.30 28.70 26.65
CA VAL A 286 4.72 28.59 26.25
C VAL A 286 4.89 28.93 24.77
N ASN A 287 5.98 29.63 24.47
CA ASN A 287 6.39 29.86 23.08
C ASN A 287 7.09 28.61 22.52
N LEU A 288 6.37 27.85 21.70
CA LEU A 288 6.88 26.61 21.09
C LEU A 288 8.05 26.84 20.12
N ASP A 289 8.13 28.01 19.46
CA ASP A 289 9.24 28.32 18.54
C ASP A 289 10.57 28.42 19.27
N LYS A 290 10.58 29.04 20.46
CA LYS A 290 11.78 29.15 21.31
C LYS A 290 12.24 27.78 21.82
N GLU A 291 11.31 26.85 21.98
CA GLU A 291 11.58 25.47 22.39
C GLU A 291 11.96 24.56 21.20
N GLY A 292 12.06 25.09 19.97
CA GLY A 292 12.38 24.30 18.79
C GLY A 292 11.27 23.32 18.38
N LEU A 293 10.04 23.54 18.86
CA LEU A 293 8.85 22.75 18.55
C LEU A 293 7.97 23.50 17.53
N LYS A 294 8.58 23.86 16.40
CA LYS A 294 7.90 24.60 15.34
C LYS A 294 6.84 23.73 14.67
N SER A 295 5.62 24.27 14.55
CA SER A 295 4.63 23.68 13.66
C SER A 295 5.10 23.80 12.21
N PRO A 296 4.85 22.77 11.37
CA PRO A 296 5.20 22.85 9.96
C PRO A 296 4.41 23.98 9.28
N THR A 297 5.06 24.70 8.37
CA THR A 297 4.43 25.79 7.61
C THR A 297 3.35 25.29 6.64
N SER A 298 3.44 24.03 6.21
CA SER A 298 2.47 23.40 5.31
C SER A 298 2.46 21.89 5.54
N THR A 299 1.26 21.31 5.57
CA THR A 299 1.06 19.86 5.70
C THR A 299 0.31 19.37 4.46
N TRP A 300 0.82 18.32 3.83
CA TRP A 300 0.21 17.72 2.65
C TRP A 300 -0.24 16.31 2.98
N THR A 301 -1.45 15.96 2.56
CA THR A 301 -1.97 14.60 2.67
C THR A 301 -1.98 13.98 1.29
N TYR A 302 -1.39 12.78 1.16
CA TYR A 302 -1.34 12.03 -0.09
C TYR A 302 -1.55 10.55 0.19
N LEU A 303 -2.04 9.82 -0.81
CA LEU A 303 -2.14 8.37 -0.78
C LEU A 303 -0.83 7.77 -1.29
N ILE A 304 -0.29 6.80 -0.55
CA ILE A 304 0.93 6.10 -0.91
C ILE A 304 0.53 4.72 -1.44
N ASN A 305 1.05 4.37 -2.62
CA ASN A 305 1.05 2.99 -3.10
C ASN A 305 2.33 2.33 -2.59
N ASP A 306 2.32 1.99 -1.30
CA ASP A 306 3.50 1.45 -0.65
C ASP A 306 3.66 -0.05 -0.96
N ASN A 307 4.87 -0.45 -1.32
CA ASN A 307 5.28 -1.85 -1.36
C ASN A 307 6.48 -2.02 -0.42
N PRO A 308 6.26 -1.89 0.91
CA PRO A 308 7.36 -1.85 1.89
C PRO A 308 8.13 -3.18 1.92
N PHE A 309 7.56 -4.22 1.30
CA PHE A 309 8.11 -5.57 1.26
C PHE A 309 8.70 -5.98 -0.09
N GLY A 310 8.58 -5.14 -1.14
CA GLY A 310 9.15 -5.37 -2.48
C GLY A 310 8.89 -6.78 -3.07
N ASP A 311 9.79 -7.25 -3.94
CA ASP A 311 9.85 -8.66 -4.37
C ASP A 311 10.44 -9.58 -3.26
N LYS A 312 10.90 -9.02 -2.13
CA LYS A 312 11.48 -9.78 -1.01
C LYS A 312 10.43 -10.61 -0.27
N LEU A 313 9.18 -10.14 -0.18
CA LEU A 313 8.09 -10.95 0.36
C LEU A 313 7.80 -12.16 -0.53
N GLU A 314 7.87 -12.02 -1.86
CA GLU A 314 7.75 -13.15 -2.78
C GLU A 314 8.86 -14.17 -2.54
N MET A 315 10.10 -13.72 -2.33
CA MET A 315 11.24 -14.60 -2.03
C MET A 315 11.06 -15.36 -0.70
N ILE A 316 10.51 -14.70 0.34
CA ILE A 316 10.25 -15.30 1.66
C ILE A 316 9.05 -16.26 1.61
N LEU A 317 7.98 -15.90 0.88
CA LEU A 317 6.79 -16.74 0.70
C LEU A 317 7.07 -17.94 -0.22
N MET A 318 7.92 -17.78 -1.24
CA MET A 318 8.47 -18.89 -2.04
C MET A 318 9.41 -19.78 -1.23
N GLY A 319 9.98 -19.25 -0.14
CA GLY A 319 10.82 -19.98 0.82
C GLY A 319 10.08 -21.10 1.57
N ASN A 320 8.75 -21.19 1.47
CA ASN A 320 7.97 -22.22 2.16
C ASN A 320 7.76 -23.52 1.35
N ASN A 321 8.61 -23.82 0.37
CA ASN A 321 8.79 -25.17 -0.19
C ASN A 321 10.22 -25.31 -0.73
N ASN A 322 11.17 -25.72 0.13
CA ASN A 322 12.48 -26.35 -0.17
C ASN A 322 13.39 -25.80 -1.31
N ILE A 323 13.05 -24.70 -2.00
CA ILE A 323 13.78 -24.18 -3.16
C ILE A 323 14.51 -22.87 -2.79
N GLY A 324 13.97 -22.08 -1.85
CA GLY A 324 14.65 -20.87 -1.35
C GLY A 324 15.93 -21.14 -0.55
N PHE A 325 16.03 -22.32 0.09
CA PHE A 325 17.24 -22.72 0.82
C PHE A 325 18.40 -23.03 -0.14
N ALA A 326 18.12 -23.53 -1.34
CA ALA A 326 19.15 -23.88 -2.33
C ALA A 326 19.76 -22.62 -2.99
N ALA A 327 18.95 -21.61 -3.31
CA ALA A 327 19.43 -20.38 -3.96
C ALA A 327 20.25 -19.49 -3.01
N GLY A 328 19.81 -19.33 -1.76
CA GLY A 328 20.54 -18.57 -0.74
C GLY A 328 21.82 -19.26 -0.28
N ALA A 329 21.80 -20.59 -0.08
CA ALA A 329 22.98 -21.35 0.31
C ALA A 329 24.03 -21.41 -0.81
N ALA A 330 23.62 -21.49 -2.09
CA ALA A 330 24.55 -21.53 -3.22
C ALA A 330 25.37 -20.24 -3.36
N LEU A 331 24.78 -19.07 -3.06
CA LEU A 331 25.47 -17.78 -3.12
C LEU A 331 26.48 -17.58 -1.98
N TRP A 332 26.23 -18.19 -0.81
CA TRP A 332 27.06 -18.01 0.39
C TRP A 332 28.03 -19.17 0.66
N TRP A 333 27.86 -20.31 -0.02
CA TRP A 333 28.76 -21.45 0.05
C TRP A 333 30.24 -21.11 -0.21
N PRO A 334 30.59 -20.24 -1.19
CA PRO A 334 31.98 -19.87 -1.42
C PRO A 334 32.60 -19.12 -0.24
N LEU A 335 31.84 -18.22 0.40
CA LEU A 335 32.29 -17.42 1.55
C LEU A 335 32.42 -18.27 2.81
N LEU A 336 31.47 -19.18 3.06
CA LEU A 336 31.55 -20.14 4.16
C LEU A 336 32.71 -21.12 3.97
N ALA A 337 32.92 -21.62 2.74
CA ALA A 337 34.07 -22.47 2.42
C ALA A 337 35.40 -21.73 2.66
N LEU A 338 35.49 -20.45 2.27
CA LEU A 338 36.66 -19.61 2.53
C LEU A 338 36.90 -19.44 4.04
N TYR A 339 35.85 -19.16 4.81
CA TYR A 339 35.93 -19.02 6.27
C TYR A 339 36.41 -20.32 6.95
N PHE A 340 35.87 -21.48 6.56
CA PHE A 340 36.30 -22.78 7.10
C PHE A 340 37.74 -23.12 6.67
N MET A 341 38.16 -22.76 5.47
CA MET A 341 39.52 -22.97 4.98
C MET A 341 40.52 -22.11 5.76
N VAL A 342 40.22 -20.82 5.96
CA VAL A 342 41.02 -19.90 6.79
C VAL A 342 41.11 -20.40 8.23
N LYS A 343 39.98 -20.82 8.82
CA LYS A 343 39.94 -21.35 10.19
C LYS A 343 40.76 -22.63 10.36
N LYS A 344 40.80 -23.50 9.34
CA LYS A 344 41.62 -24.72 9.32
C LYS A 344 43.11 -24.41 9.20
N PHE A 345 43.49 -23.33 8.49
CA PHE A 345 44.87 -22.86 8.42
C PHE A 345 45.35 -22.19 9.71
N VAL A 346 44.48 -21.43 10.38
CA VAL A 346 44.81 -20.77 11.66
C VAL A 346 44.96 -21.80 12.79
N LYS A 347 44.14 -22.86 12.82
CA LYS A 347 44.29 -23.96 13.80
C LYS A 347 45.52 -24.85 13.59
N LYS A 348 46.20 -24.77 12.44
CA LYS A 348 47.38 -25.58 12.14
C LYS A 348 48.71 -24.86 12.44
N LYS A 349 48.64 -23.60 12.88
CA LYS A 349 49.78 -22.73 13.23
C LYS A 349 49.81 -22.31 14.71
N SER A 350 48.91 -22.86 15.53
CA SER A 350 48.89 -22.70 17.00
C SER A 350 49.27 -23.99 17.68
#